data_AF-A0A9E5R593-F1
#
_entry.id   AF-A0A9E5R593-F1
#
_cell.length_a   1.000
_cell.length_b   1.000
_cell.length_c   1.000
_cell.angle_alpha   90.00
_cell.angle_beta   90.00
_cell.angle_gamma   90.00
#
_symmetry.space_group_name_H-M   'P 1'
#
loop_
_entity.id
_entity.type
_entity.pdbx_description
1 polymer ?
#
loop_
_entity_poly.entity_id
_entity_poly.type
_entity_poly.pdbx_seq_one_letter_code
_entity_poly.pdbx_strand_id
1 'polypeptide(L)'
;MELVERIKRRILSALGHHTEEEFIENRFLMAIIEAFSRLETDTFREEKIRDSIVRDLETKNSYTKPFLDVKFFFLSFEDLENISDDERSRSDIAFKTTGFKFVLECKILKFASKKYLEEGLRRFIELKYAKSDDFAGMLGFIVAGEPERIIKNLKKKVKTFYPAHDIALYLEKTCAEHALSFQSRHLRINEAPIHIFHLFFDLSASRLSSSSV
;
A
#
# COMPACT_ATOMS: atom_id res chain seq x y z
N MET A 1 15.86 20.69 1.28
CA MET A 1 15.86 19.23 1.47
C MET A 1 16.30 18.84 2.89
N GLU A 2 17.45 19.33 3.36
CA GLU A 2 18.04 18.94 4.65
C GLU A 2 17.17 19.25 5.90
N LEU A 3 16.45 20.37 5.91
CA LEU A 3 15.55 20.73 7.02
C LEU A 3 14.35 19.77 7.14
N VAL A 4 13.75 19.38 6.01
CA VAL A 4 12.60 18.45 5.98
C VAL A 4 13.03 17.09 6.51
N GLU A 5 14.17 16.57 6.05
CA GLU A 5 14.73 15.30 6.54
C GLU A 5 15.12 15.34 8.02
N ARG A 6 15.57 16.49 8.52
CA ARG A 6 15.85 16.67 9.95
C ARG A 6 14.57 16.69 10.79
N ILE A 7 13.51 17.34 10.30
CA ILE A 7 12.20 17.37 10.95
C ILE A 7 11.60 15.96 10.99
N LYS A 8 11.58 15.28 9.83
CA LYS A 8 11.11 13.90 9.69
C LYS A 8 11.80 12.95 10.66
N ARG A 9 13.14 12.96 10.73
CA ARG A 9 13.89 12.13 11.69
C ARG A 9 13.53 12.39 13.15
N ARG A 10 13.34 13.67 13.52
CA ARG A 10 12.92 14.02 14.89
C ARG A 10 11.52 13.52 15.20
N ILE A 11 10.60 13.66 14.25
CA ILE A 11 9.23 13.18 14.37
C ILE A 11 9.20 11.66 14.53
N LEU A 12 9.88 10.92 13.65
CA LEU A 12 9.96 9.46 13.71
C LEU A 12 10.54 9.00 15.06
N SER A 13 11.66 9.60 15.48
CA SER A 13 12.31 9.27 16.75
C SER A 13 11.42 9.57 17.96
N ALA A 14 10.67 10.67 17.96
CA ALA A 14 9.72 11.01 19.02
C ALA A 14 8.56 10.00 19.12
N LEU A 15 8.25 9.31 18.01
CA LEU A 15 7.25 8.25 17.95
C LEU A 15 7.81 6.85 18.21
N GLY A 16 9.11 6.75 18.51
CA GLY A 16 9.81 5.49 18.79
C GLY A 16 10.24 4.73 17.53
N HIS A 17 10.40 5.40 16.39
CA HIS A 17 10.84 4.78 15.12
C HIS A 17 12.15 5.39 14.64
N HIS A 18 13.05 4.57 14.12
CA HIS A 18 14.36 4.98 13.64
C HIS A 18 14.36 5.31 12.15
N THR A 19 13.43 4.73 11.39
CA THR A 19 13.32 4.92 9.94
C THR A 19 11.87 5.14 9.50
N GLU A 20 11.69 5.71 8.32
CA GLU A 20 10.36 5.84 7.71
C GLU A 20 9.77 4.46 7.37
N GLU A 21 10.60 3.54 6.88
CA GLU A 21 10.21 2.15 6.61
C GLU A 21 9.62 1.49 7.85
N GLU A 22 10.33 1.56 8.98
CA GLU A 22 9.87 1.01 10.26
C GLU A 22 8.53 1.64 10.70
N PHE A 23 8.38 2.95 10.55
CA PHE A 23 7.12 3.63 10.87
C PHE A 23 5.98 3.19 9.96
N ILE A 24 6.24 3.07 8.64
CA ILE A 24 5.25 2.59 7.67
C ILE A 24 4.81 1.17 8.05
N GLU A 25 5.75 0.26 8.31
CA GLU A 25 5.41 -1.12 8.68
C GLU A 25 4.62 -1.17 10.00
N ASN A 26 5.15 -0.56 11.06
CA ASN A 26 4.61 -0.66 12.43
C ASN A 26 3.38 0.21 12.70
N ARG A 27 3.00 1.08 11.77
CA ARG A 27 1.81 1.93 11.89
C ARG A 27 0.88 1.74 10.72
N PHE A 28 1.30 2.08 9.52
CA PHE A 28 0.39 2.11 8.37
C PHE A 28 0.03 0.70 7.89
N LEU A 29 1.00 -0.19 7.71
CA LEU A 29 0.72 -1.54 7.22
C LEU A 29 0.00 -2.38 8.28
N MET A 30 0.42 -2.28 9.55
CA MET A 30 -0.32 -2.89 10.66
C MET A 30 -1.75 -2.37 10.77
N ALA A 31 -1.99 -1.06 10.55
CA ALA A 31 -3.34 -0.53 10.49
C ALA A 31 -4.19 -1.17 9.39
N ILE A 32 -3.64 -1.31 8.17
CA ILE A 32 -4.35 -1.94 7.05
C ILE A 32 -4.67 -3.41 7.35
N ILE A 33 -3.71 -4.16 7.90
CA ILE A 33 -3.90 -5.56 8.29
C ILE A 33 -5.00 -5.67 9.35
N GLU A 34 -4.95 -4.81 10.37
CA GLU A 34 -5.95 -4.77 11.44
C GLU A 34 -7.35 -4.45 10.88
N ALA A 35 -7.45 -3.44 10.01
CA ALA A 35 -8.70 -3.04 9.35
C ALA A 35 -9.27 -4.17 8.48
N PHE A 36 -8.42 -4.88 7.73
CA PHE A 36 -8.84 -6.00 6.92
C PHE A 36 -9.36 -7.18 7.76
N SER A 37 -8.77 -7.45 8.92
CA SER A 37 -9.24 -8.54 9.80
C SER A 37 -10.68 -8.36 10.32
N ARG A 38 -11.18 -7.11 10.30
CA ARG A 38 -12.56 -6.75 10.64
C ARG A 38 -13.45 -6.53 9.42
N LEU A 39 -12.93 -6.78 8.22
CA LEU A 39 -13.67 -6.54 7.00
C LEU A 39 -14.81 -7.55 6.86
N GLU A 40 -16.04 -7.07 7.01
CA GLU A 40 -17.24 -7.78 6.61
C GLU A 40 -17.65 -7.29 5.22
N THR A 41 -17.54 -8.14 4.21
CA THR A 41 -17.99 -7.79 2.86
C THR A 41 -18.59 -8.99 2.14
N ASP A 42 -19.74 -8.75 1.49
CA ASP A 42 -20.44 -9.67 0.60
C ASP A 42 -20.10 -9.41 -0.88
N THR A 43 -19.19 -8.47 -1.15
CA THR A 43 -18.88 -7.99 -2.49
C THR A 43 -17.39 -8.01 -2.80
N PHE A 44 -17.07 -8.28 -4.06
CA PHE A 44 -15.70 -8.29 -4.58
C PHE A 44 -15.38 -7.05 -5.42
N ARG A 45 -16.03 -5.93 -5.09
CA ARG A 45 -15.78 -4.63 -5.73
C ARG A 45 -14.64 -3.92 -5.01
N GLU A 46 -13.64 -3.49 -5.79
CA GLU A 46 -12.45 -2.77 -5.31
C GLU A 46 -12.82 -1.59 -4.44
N GLU A 47 -13.74 -0.74 -4.94
CA GLU A 47 -14.18 0.47 -4.24
C GLU A 47 -14.80 0.14 -2.88
N LYS A 48 -15.62 -0.90 -2.80
CA LYS A 48 -16.33 -1.27 -1.56
C LYS A 48 -15.39 -1.81 -0.49
N ILE A 49 -14.43 -2.64 -0.89
CA ILE A 49 -13.41 -3.16 0.01
C ILE A 49 -12.54 -2.00 0.54
N ARG A 50 -12.05 -1.15 -0.38
CA ARG A 50 -11.25 0.03 -0.04
C ARG A 50 -12.00 0.96 0.93
N ASP A 51 -13.24 1.32 0.63
CA ASP A 51 -14.01 2.26 1.45
C ASP A 51 -14.29 1.70 2.85
N SER A 52 -14.50 0.39 2.98
CA SER A 52 -14.65 -0.27 4.28
C SER A 52 -13.35 -0.25 5.09
N ILE A 53 -12.20 -0.49 4.45
CA ILE A 53 -10.89 -0.35 5.09
C ILE A 53 -10.70 1.09 5.57
N VAL A 54 -10.93 2.09 4.72
CA VAL A 54 -10.79 3.51 5.06
C VAL A 54 -11.68 3.89 6.25
N ARG A 55 -12.94 3.48 6.24
CA ARG A 55 -13.86 3.74 7.36
C ARG A 55 -13.34 3.15 8.67
N ASP A 56 -12.79 1.94 8.64
CA ASP A 56 -12.21 1.33 9.83
C ASP A 56 -10.98 2.11 10.33
N LEU A 57 -10.07 2.50 9.43
CA LEU A 57 -8.91 3.34 9.73
C LEU A 57 -9.30 4.67 10.39
N GLU A 58 -10.41 5.27 9.99
CA GLU A 58 -10.87 6.55 10.55
C GLU A 58 -11.55 6.40 11.91
N THR A 59 -12.26 5.28 12.13
CA THR A 59 -13.24 5.20 13.24
C THR A 59 -12.83 4.27 14.37
N LYS A 60 -12.18 3.14 14.07
CA LYS A 60 -11.99 2.02 15.00
C LYS A 60 -10.53 1.59 15.18
N ASN A 61 -9.69 1.86 14.19
CA ASN A 61 -8.37 1.27 14.10
C ASN A 61 -7.40 1.81 15.18
N SER A 62 -6.75 0.88 15.88
CA SER A 62 -5.92 1.19 17.05
C SER A 62 -4.60 1.87 16.67
N TYR A 63 -4.09 1.60 15.47
CA TYR A 63 -2.84 2.17 14.98
C TYR A 63 -2.99 3.59 14.45
N THR A 64 -4.18 3.98 13.98
CA THR A 64 -4.38 5.28 13.32
C THR A 64 -5.16 6.27 14.16
N LYS A 65 -6.18 5.83 14.90
CA LYS A 65 -7.09 6.72 15.64
C LYS A 65 -6.36 7.71 16.57
N PRO A 66 -5.38 7.28 17.40
CA PRO A 66 -4.68 8.22 18.28
C PRO A 66 -3.95 9.35 17.53
N PHE A 67 -3.48 9.08 16.32
CA PHE A 67 -2.75 10.04 15.49
C PHE A 67 -3.69 10.94 14.68
N LEU A 68 -4.83 10.42 14.24
CA LEU A 68 -5.87 11.21 13.56
C LEU A 68 -6.50 12.23 14.52
N ASP A 69 -6.79 11.81 15.77
CA ASP A 69 -7.44 12.67 16.77
C ASP A 69 -6.59 13.91 17.11
N VAL A 70 -5.26 13.75 17.14
CA VAL A 70 -4.30 14.85 17.35
C VAL A 70 -3.82 15.50 16.04
N LYS A 71 -4.39 15.10 14.90
CA LYS A 71 -4.06 15.59 13.55
C LYS A 71 -2.56 15.46 13.21
N PHE A 72 -1.92 14.42 13.71
CA PHE A 72 -0.53 14.11 13.40
C PHE A 72 -0.36 13.67 11.95
N PHE A 73 -1.33 12.91 11.43
CA PHE A 73 -1.47 12.66 10.00
C PHE A 73 -2.93 12.77 9.57
N PHE A 74 -3.13 12.83 8.26
CA PHE A 74 -4.43 12.85 7.62
C PHE A 74 -4.57 11.63 6.72
N LEU A 75 -5.74 11.02 6.75
CA LEU A 75 -6.15 10.07 5.72
C LEU A 75 -6.74 10.84 4.54
N SER A 76 -6.27 10.51 3.36
CA SER A 76 -6.81 11.01 2.11
C SER A 76 -7.17 9.80 1.27
N PHE A 77 -8.44 9.60 1.00
CA PHE A 77 -8.89 8.64 0.00
C PHE A 77 -9.26 9.42 -1.24
N GLU A 78 -9.05 8.83 -2.40
CA GLU A 78 -9.49 9.45 -3.64
C GLU A 78 -8.85 10.83 -3.91
N ASP A 79 -7.62 11.01 -3.42
CA ASP A 79 -6.86 12.26 -3.45
C ASP A 79 -6.44 12.62 -4.87
N LEU A 80 -6.72 13.86 -5.29
CA LEU A 80 -6.34 14.35 -6.60
C LEU A 80 -4.89 14.84 -6.53
N GLU A 81 -3.96 14.03 -7.02
CA GLU A 81 -2.62 14.51 -7.34
C GLU A 81 -2.67 15.27 -8.66
N ASN A 82 -2.25 16.53 -8.64
CA ASN A 82 -2.06 17.33 -9.85
C ASN A 82 -0.80 16.80 -10.55
N ILE A 83 -0.97 16.05 -11.64
CA ILE A 83 0.15 15.60 -12.48
C ILE A 83 0.57 16.75 -13.42
N SER A 84 -0.41 17.52 -13.90
CA SER A 84 -0.28 18.69 -14.77
C SER A 84 -1.57 19.55 -14.70
N ASP A 85 -1.63 20.70 -15.39
CA ASP A 85 -2.81 21.59 -15.40
C ASP A 85 -4.11 20.90 -15.88
N ASP A 86 -4.01 19.79 -16.64
CA ASP A 86 -5.16 19.07 -17.22
C ASP A 86 -5.31 17.61 -16.76
N GLU A 87 -4.35 17.05 -16.00
CA GLU A 87 -4.38 15.63 -15.62
C GLU A 87 -4.38 15.45 -14.09
N ARG A 88 -5.49 14.93 -13.57
CA ARG A 88 -5.65 14.56 -12.16
C ARG A 88 -5.60 13.05 -12.02
N SER A 89 -4.71 12.58 -11.16
CA SER A 89 -4.61 11.17 -10.80
C SER A 89 -5.12 10.97 -9.38
N ARG A 90 -5.90 9.90 -9.20
CA ARG A 90 -6.66 9.66 -7.98
C ARG A 90 -6.09 8.46 -7.26
N SER A 91 -5.36 8.64 -6.16
CA SER A 91 -4.85 7.50 -5.38
C SER A 91 -5.94 6.89 -4.52
N ASP A 92 -5.91 5.58 -4.32
CA ASP A 92 -6.95 4.90 -3.54
C ASP A 92 -6.92 5.27 -2.06
N ILE A 93 -5.78 5.13 -1.39
CA ILE A 93 -5.59 5.47 0.02
C ILE A 93 -4.25 6.18 0.18
N ALA A 94 -4.19 7.26 0.95
CA ALA A 94 -2.95 7.94 1.28
C ALA A 94 -2.93 8.38 2.75
N PHE A 95 -1.83 8.09 3.43
CA PHE A 95 -1.50 8.65 4.73
C PHE A 95 -0.59 9.86 4.51
N LYS A 96 -1.01 11.04 4.97
CA LYS A 96 -0.27 12.30 4.82
C LYS A 96 0.21 12.79 6.18
N THR A 97 1.52 12.85 6.37
CA THR A 97 2.14 13.35 7.60
C THR A 97 2.79 14.71 7.37
N THR A 98 3.28 15.34 8.44
CA THR A 98 4.21 16.47 8.29
C THR A 98 5.59 15.93 7.87
N GLY A 99 5.84 15.88 6.57
CA GLY A 99 7.16 15.62 5.99
C GLY A 99 7.26 14.47 5.01
N PHE A 100 6.25 13.58 4.96
CA PHE A 100 6.16 12.54 3.94
C PHE A 100 4.72 12.07 3.74
N LYS A 101 4.46 11.42 2.60
CA LYS A 101 3.19 10.80 2.27
C LYS A 101 3.43 9.32 1.93
N PHE A 102 2.52 8.47 2.37
CA PHE A 102 2.51 7.06 2.00
C PHE A 102 1.24 6.75 1.22
N VAL A 103 1.40 6.44 -0.07
CA VAL A 103 0.30 6.17 -0.99
C VAL A 103 0.14 4.68 -1.23
N LEU A 104 -1.09 4.20 -1.18
CA LEU A 104 -1.51 2.83 -1.44
C LEU A 104 -2.45 2.79 -2.64
N GLU A 105 -2.15 1.91 -3.59
CA GLU A 105 -3.03 1.60 -4.72
C GLU A 105 -3.66 0.21 -4.50
N CYS A 106 -4.98 0.11 -4.71
CA CYS A 106 -5.74 -1.11 -4.50
C CYS A 106 -5.98 -1.82 -5.84
N LYS A 107 -5.90 -3.15 -5.87
CA LYS A 107 -6.24 -3.93 -7.06
C LYS A 107 -6.93 -5.24 -6.69
N ILE A 108 -8.07 -5.52 -7.33
CA ILE A 108 -8.64 -6.88 -7.33
C ILE A 108 -7.74 -7.82 -8.13
N LEU A 109 -7.35 -8.92 -7.50
CA LEU A 109 -6.57 -9.99 -8.10
C LEU A 109 -7.46 -11.19 -8.42
N LYS A 110 -7.53 -11.47 -9.72
CA LYS A 110 -8.01 -12.74 -10.29
C LYS A 110 -6.83 -13.45 -10.95
N PHE A 111 -7.07 -14.56 -11.64
CA PHE A 111 -6.07 -15.35 -12.37
C PHE A 111 -5.11 -14.54 -13.28
N ALA A 112 -5.41 -13.28 -13.63
CA ALA A 112 -4.56 -12.40 -14.42
C ALA A 112 -4.07 -11.17 -13.64
N SER A 113 -2.74 -10.99 -13.60
CA SER A 113 -2.05 -9.91 -12.87
C SER A 113 -1.75 -8.66 -13.70
N LYS A 114 -2.29 -8.54 -14.92
CA LYS A 114 -1.90 -7.45 -15.85
C LYS A 114 -2.26 -6.08 -15.27
N LYS A 115 -3.48 -5.92 -14.76
CA LYS A 115 -3.93 -4.66 -14.14
C LYS A 115 -3.07 -4.25 -12.94
N TYR A 116 -2.65 -5.20 -12.13
CA TYR A 116 -1.80 -4.95 -10.98
C TYR A 116 -0.48 -4.25 -11.38
N LEU A 117 0.12 -4.68 -12.49
CA LEU A 117 1.37 -4.11 -13.00
C LEU A 117 1.12 -2.85 -13.84
N GLU A 118 0.28 -2.97 -14.86
CA GLU A 118 0.12 -1.94 -15.90
C GLU A 118 -0.77 -0.78 -15.47
N GLU A 119 -1.75 -1.01 -14.60
CA GLU A 119 -2.65 0.05 -14.12
C GLU A 119 -2.30 0.50 -12.71
N GLY A 120 -1.75 -0.40 -11.87
CA GLY A 120 -1.34 -0.08 -10.49
C GLY A 120 0.12 0.35 -10.40
N LEU A 121 1.03 -0.63 -10.45
CA LEU A 121 2.48 -0.41 -10.22
C LEU A 121 3.06 0.65 -11.17
N ARG A 122 2.65 0.64 -12.44
CA ARG A 122 3.05 1.63 -13.46
C ARG A 122 2.82 3.08 -13.03
N ARG A 123 1.76 3.37 -12.27
CA ARG A 123 1.47 4.75 -11.82
C ARG A 123 2.56 5.30 -10.89
N PHE A 124 3.17 4.45 -10.07
CA PHE A 124 4.32 4.83 -9.25
C PHE A 124 5.58 5.05 -10.10
N ILE A 125 5.80 4.20 -11.11
CA ILE A 125 6.94 4.32 -12.03
C ILE A 125 6.87 5.60 -12.85
N GLU A 126 5.68 5.95 -13.34
CA GLU A 126 5.39 7.14 -14.14
C GLU A 126 5.24 8.42 -13.31
N LEU A 127 5.52 8.37 -11.99
CA LEU A 127 5.41 9.51 -11.07
C LEU A 127 3.99 10.11 -10.98
N LYS A 128 2.96 9.32 -11.32
CA LYS A 128 1.54 9.69 -11.17
C LYS A 128 1.07 9.60 -9.72
N TYR A 129 1.77 8.81 -8.92
CA TYR A 129 1.62 8.72 -7.47
C TYR A 129 2.98 8.80 -6.79
N ALA A 130 2.97 9.32 -5.57
CA ALA A 130 4.13 9.31 -4.67
C ALA A 130 5.39 9.94 -5.31
N LYS A 131 5.24 10.96 -6.16
CA LYS A 131 6.33 11.55 -6.96
C LYS A 131 7.54 11.99 -6.13
N SER A 132 7.30 12.44 -4.90
CA SER A 132 8.32 12.99 -3.99
C SER A 132 8.59 12.09 -2.78
N ASP A 133 8.01 10.89 -2.74
CA ASP A 133 8.10 9.98 -1.60
C ASP A 133 9.01 8.78 -1.94
N ASP A 134 9.71 8.21 -0.96
CA ASP A 134 10.61 7.06 -1.21
C ASP A 134 9.87 5.72 -1.15
N PHE A 135 8.69 5.71 -0.51
CA PHE A 135 7.90 4.53 -0.21
C PHE A 135 6.47 4.67 -0.71
N ALA A 136 5.91 3.56 -1.19
CA ALA A 136 4.49 3.43 -1.51
C ALA A 136 4.06 1.97 -1.28
N GLY A 137 2.78 1.67 -1.50
CA GLY A 137 2.34 0.29 -1.41
C GLY A 137 1.23 -0.07 -2.39
N MET A 138 1.06 -1.37 -2.53
CA MET A 138 0.05 -2.00 -3.36
C MET A 138 -0.76 -2.98 -2.50
N LEU A 139 -2.07 -2.81 -2.47
CA LEU A 139 -2.99 -3.73 -1.82
C LEU A 139 -3.65 -4.63 -2.87
N GLY A 140 -3.41 -5.95 -2.79
CA GLY A 140 -4.00 -6.93 -3.68
C GLY A 140 -5.10 -7.74 -2.99
N PHE A 141 -6.33 -7.67 -3.50
CA PHE A 141 -7.45 -8.44 -2.97
C PHE A 141 -7.68 -9.70 -3.80
N ILE A 142 -7.32 -10.87 -3.29
CA ILE A 142 -7.39 -12.15 -3.99
C ILE A 142 -8.82 -12.70 -3.88
N VAL A 143 -9.56 -12.68 -4.99
CA VAL A 143 -10.99 -13.07 -5.00
C VAL A 143 -11.25 -14.44 -5.62
N ALA A 144 -10.22 -15.05 -6.21
CA ALA A 144 -10.25 -16.39 -6.79
C ALA A 144 -8.82 -16.94 -7.04
N GLY A 145 -8.65 -18.24 -6.83
CA GLY A 145 -7.39 -18.97 -7.02
C GLY A 145 -6.62 -19.17 -5.72
N GLU A 146 -5.48 -19.85 -5.80
CA GLU A 146 -4.59 -20.15 -4.66
C GLU A 146 -3.67 -18.94 -4.39
N PRO A 147 -3.74 -18.30 -3.20
CA PRO A 147 -2.99 -17.09 -2.90
C PRO A 147 -1.48 -17.21 -3.11
N GLU A 148 -0.87 -18.28 -2.62
CA GLU A 148 0.56 -18.53 -2.68
C GLU A 148 1.05 -18.62 -4.13
N ARG A 149 0.28 -19.31 -4.98
CA ARG A 149 0.57 -19.43 -6.42
C ARG A 149 0.42 -18.08 -7.14
N ILE A 150 -0.59 -17.30 -6.80
CA ILE A 150 -0.81 -15.95 -7.36
C ILE A 150 0.37 -15.05 -7.01
N ILE A 151 0.75 -14.99 -5.73
CA ILE A 151 1.86 -14.17 -5.22
C ILE A 151 3.18 -14.62 -5.84
N LYS A 152 3.46 -15.92 -5.90
CA LYS A 152 4.67 -16.45 -6.55
C LYS A 152 4.77 -16.04 -8.01
N ASN A 153 3.67 -16.08 -8.76
CA ASN A 153 3.65 -15.64 -10.15
C ASN A 153 3.78 -14.13 -10.29
N LEU A 154 3.21 -13.37 -9.35
CA LEU A 154 3.33 -11.92 -9.33
C LEU A 154 4.75 -11.48 -9.03
N LYS A 155 5.41 -12.06 -8.01
CA LYS A 155 6.84 -11.84 -7.69
C LYS A 155 7.71 -11.97 -8.93
N LYS A 156 7.50 -13.02 -9.76
CA LYS A 156 8.25 -13.23 -11.01
C LYS A 156 8.09 -12.07 -12.00
N LYS A 157 6.88 -11.52 -12.13
CA LYS A 157 6.60 -10.42 -13.06
C LYS A 157 7.08 -9.08 -12.51
N VAL A 158 6.89 -8.83 -11.22
CA VAL A 158 7.39 -7.64 -10.52
C VAL A 158 8.91 -7.56 -10.62
N LYS A 159 9.61 -8.70 -10.46
CA LYS A 159 11.08 -8.80 -10.60
C LYS A 159 11.62 -8.23 -11.92
N THR A 160 10.83 -8.28 -12.99
CA THR A 160 11.23 -7.82 -14.33
C THR A 160 10.61 -6.48 -14.72
N PHE A 161 9.73 -5.92 -13.89
CA PHE A 161 8.96 -4.71 -14.21
C PHE A 161 9.71 -3.48 -13.69
N TYR A 162 10.49 -2.78 -14.53
CA TYR A 162 11.31 -1.63 -14.12
C TYR A 162 12.14 -1.86 -12.83
N PRO A 163 12.97 -2.91 -12.77
CA PRO A 163 13.65 -3.30 -11.53
C PRO A 163 14.75 -2.31 -11.14
N ALA A 164 14.87 -2.03 -9.84
CA ALA A 164 16.11 -1.50 -9.28
C ALA A 164 17.18 -2.60 -9.20
N HIS A 165 18.45 -2.19 -9.15
CA HIS A 165 19.60 -3.11 -9.15
C HIS A 165 19.55 -4.14 -8.01
N ASP A 166 18.94 -3.79 -6.88
CA ASP A 166 18.90 -4.55 -5.64
C ASP A 166 17.54 -5.21 -5.37
N ILE A 167 16.60 -5.20 -6.34
CA ILE A 167 15.24 -5.75 -6.18
C ILE A 167 15.21 -7.16 -5.59
N ALA A 168 16.20 -8.01 -5.91
CA ALA A 168 16.29 -9.38 -5.44
C ALA A 168 16.41 -9.50 -3.91
N LEU A 169 16.96 -8.47 -3.23
CA LEU A 169 17.10 -8.44 -1.77
C LEU A 169 15.75 -8.23 -1.06
N TYR A 170 14.72 -7.78 -1.78
CA TYR A 170 13.43 -7.37 -1.22
C TYR A 170 12.32 -8.38 -1.50
N LEU A 171 12.41 -9.14 -2.60
CA LEU A 171 11.32 -10.03 -3.05
C LEU A 171 10.95 -11.14 -2.06
N GLU A 172 11.83 -11.48 -1.11
CA GLU A 172 11.54 -12.47 -0.07
C GLU A 172 11.31 -11.84 1.32
N LYS A 173 11.41 -10.51 1.44
CA LYS A 173 11.04 -9.80 2.67
C LYS A 173 9.53 -9.64 2.74
N THR A 174 8.94 -10.07 3.86
CA THR A 174 7.54 -9.80 4.20
C THR A 174 7.38 -8.36 4.68
N CYS A 175 6.20 -7.78 4.47
CA CYS A 175 5.82 -6.47 4.98
C CYS A 175 5.08 -6.63 6.31
N ALA A 176 5.56 -6.00 7.39
CA ALA A 176 4.91 -6.05 8.70
C ALA A 176 4.52 -7.47 9.15
N GLU A 177 5.42 -8.44 8.90
CA GLU A 177 5.25 -9.87 9.20
C GLU A 177 4.03 -10.56 8.55
N HIS A 178 3.33 -9.88 7.62
CA HIS A 178 2.16 -10.45 6.96
C HIS A 178 2.56 -11.56 5.99
N ALA A 179 2.05 -12.78 6.17
CA ALA A 179 2.47 -13.95 5.40
C ALA A 179 2.24 -13.81 3.89
N LEU A 180 1.11 -13.21 3.50
CA LEU A 180 0.76 -12.95 2.11
C LEU A 180 1.25 -11.55 1.71
N SER A 181 2.56 -11.34 1.75
CA SER A 181 3.18 -10.07 1.35
C SER A 181 4.56 -10.27 0.73
N PHE A 182 5.06 -9.22 0.07
CA PHE A 182 6.47 -9.08 -0.25
C PHE A 182 6.84 -7.63 -0.52
N GLN A 183 8.13 -7.32 -0.50
CA GLN A 183 8.66 -6.00 -0.85
C GLN A 183 9.31 -5.98 -2.25
N SER A 184 9.40 -4.81 -2.86
CA SER A 184 10.16 -4.63 -4.11
C SER A 184 10.74 -3.22 -4.23
N ARG A 185 11.77 -3.07 -5.07
CA ARG A 185 12.33 -1.76 -5.45
C ARG A 185 12.36 -1.60 -6.95
N HIS A 186 11.94 -0.44 -7.41
CA HIS A 186 11.81 -0.12 -8.83
C HIS A 186 12.51 1.19 -9.20
N LEU A 187 12.88 1.33 -10.46
CA LEU A 187 13.32 2.60 -11.02
C LEU A 187 12.13 3.32 -11.67
N ARG A 188 11.92 4.57 -11.28
CA ARG A 188 10.95 5.46 -11.93
C ARG A 188 11.47 5.94 -13.29
N ILE A 189 10.60 6.59 -14.06
CA ILE A 189 10.98 7.18 -15.37
C ILE A 189 12.06 8.27 -15.27
N ASN A 190 12.23 8.87 -14.08
CA ASN A 190 13.30 9.82 -13.78
C ASN A 190 14.50 9.16 -13.07
N GLU A 191 14.60 7.82 -13.13
CA GLU A 191 15.66 7.00 -12.53
C GLU A 191 15.72 7.01 -10.98
N ALA A 192 14.86 7.79 -10.32
CA ALA A 192 14.75 7.73 -8.87
C ALA A 192 14.19 6.36 -8.44
N PRO A 193 14.73 5.74 -7.38
CA PRO A 193 14.18 4.50 -6.87
C PRO A 193 12.84 4.75 -6.15
N ILE A 194 12.00 3.72 -6.08
CA ILE A 194 10.85 3.65 -5.17
C ILE A 194 10.78 2.27 -4.52
N HIS A 195 10.53 2.24 -3.21
CA HIS A 195 10.26 1.01 -2.47
C HIS A 195 8.74 0.79 -2.39
N ILE A 196 8.27 -0.36 -2.87
CA ILE A 196 6.86 -0.75 -2.81
C ILE A 196 6.65 -1.90 -1.82
N PHE A 197 5.75 -1.68 -0.85
CA PHE A 197 5.22 -2.75 0.00
C PHE A 197 4.01 -3.40 -0.68
N HIS A 198 4.04 -4.71 -0.90
CA HIS A 198 2.94 -5.45 -1.50
C HIS A 198 2.23 -6.28 -0.44
N LEU A 199 1.01 -5.88 -0.05
CA LEU A 199 0.16 -6.65 0.87
C LEU A 199 -0.95 -7.33 0.08
N PHE A 200 -1.20 -8.60 0.35
CA PHE A 200 -2.25 -9.37 -0.28
C PHE A 200 -3.21 -9.93 0.75
N PHE A 201 -4.49 -9.89 0.43
CA PHE A 201 -5.54 -10.37 1.31
C PHE A 201 -6.40 -11.40 0.59
N ASP A 202 -6.58 -12.55 1.24
CA ASP A 202 -7.38 -13.64 0.69
C ASP A 202 -8.86 -13.44 1.02
N LEU A 203 -9.64 -13.12 -0.01
CA LEU A 203 -11.10 -13.05 0.01
C LEU A 203 -11.72 -14.26 -0.73
N SER A 204 -10.92 -15.23 -1.15
CA SER A 204 -11.43 -16.44 -1.80
C SER A 204 -12.00 -17.44 -0.80
N ALA A 205 -11.46 -17.45 0.43
CA ALA A 205 -11.92 -18.31 1.53
C ALA A 205 -13.26 -17.86 2.16
N SER A 206 -13.66 -16.58 2.05
CA SER A 206 -14.95 -16.08 2.56
C SER A 206 -16.17 -16.67 1.83
N ARG A 207 -15.95 -17.47 0.79
CA ARG A 207 -16.98 -18.30 0.12
C ARG A 207 -17.46 -19.48 0.96
N LEU A 208 -16.68 -19.93 1.95
CA LEU A 208 -17.00 -21.15 2.71
C LEU A 208 -17.91 -20.91 3.92
N SER A 209 -18.08 -19.67 4.39
CA SER A 209 -18.98 -19.36 5.52
C SER A 209 -20.40 -18.95 5.10
N SER A 210 -20.63 -18.70 3.81
CA SER A 210 -21.92 -18.27 3.25
C SER A 210 -22.69 -19.37 2.53
N SER A 211 -22.18 -20.61 2.54
CA SER A 211 -22.80 -21.78 1.88
C SER A 211 -23.56 -22.71 2.82
N SER A 212 -23.80 -22.30 4.07
CA SER A 212 -24.51 -23.09 5.08
C SER A 212 -25.60 -22.26 5.76
N VAL A 213 -26.63 -21.91 4.98
CA VAL A 213 -27.99 -21.59 5.45
C VAL A 213 -28.98 -22.26 4.51
#